data_AF-A0A942PB36-F1
#
_entry.id   AF-A0A942PB36-F1
#
_cell.length_a   1.000
_cell.length_b   1.000
_cell.length_c   1.000
_cell.angle_alpha   90.00
_cell.angle_beta   90.00
_cell.angle_gamma   90.00
#
_symmetry.space_group_name_H-M   'P 1'
#
loop_
_entity.id
_entity.type
_entity.pdbx_description
1 polymer ?
#
loop_
_entity_poly.entity_id
_entity_poly.type
_entity_poly.pdbx_seq_one_letter_code
_entity_poly.pdbx_strand_id
1 'polypeptide(L)'
;MDNGPEFIANLTKTWSEANRIDFKHIQPGKPTQNAYIERFNRSYRDGVLDAYLFKNLDQVREVTASWVHDYNHFRPHESLLNLSPIAYNEMIHNKPELIMCNVRTGSASAPLNP
;
A
#
# COMPACT_ATOMS: atom_id res chain seq x y z
N MET A 1 4.47 9.28 -2.26
CA MET A 1 4.55 10.02 -0.99
C MET A 1 3.57 11.18 -1.04
N ASP A 2 2.85 11.40 0.05
CA ASP A 2 2.09 12.63 0.21
C ASP A 2 3.05 13.83 0.27
N ASN A 3 2.52 15.04 0.12
CA ASN A 3 3.27 16.28 0.18
C ASN A 3 3.35 16.85 1.61
N GLY A 4 3.24 15.97 2.61
CA GLY A 4 3.43 16.32 4.02
C GLY A 4 4.84 16.85 4.28
N PRO A 5 5.00 17.85 5.18
CA PRO A 5 6.30 18.45 5.46
C PRO A 5 7.35 17.44 5.97
N GLU A 6 6.93 16.36 6.64
CA GLU A 6 7.78 15.26 7.08
C GLU A 6 8.43 14.49 5.91
N PHE A 7 7.77 14.45 4.75
CA PHE A 7 8.27 13.77 3.55
C PHE A 7 9.03 14.70 2.59
N ILE A 8 8.90 16.01 2.76
CA ILE A 8 9.59 17.04 1.96
C ILE A 8 10.83 17.58 2.69
N ALA A 9 10.97 17.30 3.99
CA ALA A 9 12.10 17.75 4.79
C ALA A 9 13.45 17.32 4.19
N ASN A 10 14.45 18.21 4.30
CA ASN A 10 15.79 17.97 3.77
C ASN A 10 16.42 16.69 4.36
N LEU A 11 16.16 16.41 5.65
CA LEU A 11 16.61 15.19 6.31
C LEU A 11 16.10 13.92 5.61
N THR A 12 14.82 13.90 5.25
CA THR A 12 14.16 12.77 4.56
C THR A 12 14.74 12.59 3.16
N LYS A 13 15.02 13.70 2.46
CA LYS A 13 15.70 13.68 1.16
C LYS A 13 17.11 13.11 1.25
N THR A 14 17.94 13.61 2.18
CA THR A 14 19.31 13.11 2.39
C THR A 14 19.32 11.62 2.73
N TRP A 15 18.40 11.16 3.58
CA TRP A 15 18.26 9.74 3.89
C TRP A 15 17.89 8.91 2.66
N SER A 16 16.97 9.40 1.82
CA SER A 16 16.58 8.71 0.57
C SER A 16 17.74 8.57 -0.40
N GLU A 17 18.51 9.65 -0.60
CA GLU A 17 19.69 9.66 -1.47
C GLU A 17 20.75 8.67 -0.97
N ALA A 18 21.02 8.65 0.35
CA ALA A 18 21.95 7.71 0.96
C ALA A 18 21.53 6.24 0.75
N ASN A 19 20.23 5.95 0.74
CA ASN A 19 19.67 4.62 0.53
C ASN A 19 19.38 4.30 -0.96
N ARG A 20 19.69 5.21 -1.89
CA ARG A 20 19.40 5.09 -3.33
C ARG A 20 17.91 4.84 -3.61
N ILE A 21 17.04 5.45 -2.80
CA ILE A 21 15.60 5.41 -2.96
C ILE A 21 15.15 6.68 -3.68
N ASP A 22 14.30 6.54 -4.69
CA ASP A 22 13.65 7.66 -5.38
C ASP A 22 12.25 7.88 -4.82
N PHE A 23 12.00 9.04 -4.22
CA PHE A 23 10.68 9.40 -3.69
C PHE A 23 9.79 10.00 -4.78
N LYS A 24 8.74 9.27 -5.14
CA LYS A 24 7.70 9.75 -6.04
C LYS A 24 6.58 10.39 -5.24
N HIS A 25 6.43 11.70 -5.35
CA HIS A 25 5.35 12.44 -4.70
C HIS A 25 4.05 12.37 -5.50
N ILE A 26 2.91 12.48 -4.80
CA ILE A 26 1.60 12.58 -5.43
C ILE A 26 1.50 13.91 -6.20
N GLN A 27 0.88 13.86 -7.36
CA GLN A 27 0.65 15.07 -8.15
C GLN A 27 -0.50 15.87 -7.54
N PRO A 28 -0.41 17.22 -7.50
CA PRO A 28 -1.52 18.05 -7.08
C PRO A 28 -2.79 17.73 -7.88
N GLY A 29 -3.91 17.56 -7.20
CA GLY A 29 -5.19 17.23 -7.82
C GLY A 29 -5.37 15.76 -8.26
N LYS A 30 -4.47 14.85 -7.89
CA LYS A 30 -4.60 13.40 -8.18
C LYS A 30 -4.75 12.54 -6.91
N PRO A 31 -5.89 12.63 -6.20
CA PRO A 31 -6.11 11.90 -4.94
C PRO A 31 -6.05 10.38 -5.11
N THR A 32 -6.38 9.86 -6.30
CA THR A 32 -6.34 8.42 -6.58
C THR A 32 -4.94 7.80 -6.46
N GLN A 33 -3.87 8.59 -6.55
CA GLN A 33 -2.50 8.10 -6.36
C GLN A 33 -2.20 7.69 -4.91
N ASN A 34 -3.02 8.15 -3.96
CA ASN A 34 -2.90 7.84 -2.53
C ASN A 34 -3.95 6.82 -2.04
N ALA A 35 -4.85 6.37 -2.93
CA ALA A 35 -6.01 5.58 -2.55
C ALA A 35 -5.67 4.27 -1.82
N TYR A 36 -4.56 3.62 -2.18
CA TYR A 36 -4.13 2.38 -1.53
C TYR A 36 -3.77 2.58 -0.06
N ILE A 37 -2.94 3.59 0.25
CA ILE A 37 -2.54 3.86 1.64
C ILE A 37 -3.69 4.45 2.45
N GLU A 38 -4.59 5.23 1.84
CA GLU A 38 -5.80 5.71 2.50
C GLU A 38 -6.72 4.57 2.91
N ARG A 39 -6.92 3.57 2.03
CA ARG A 39 -7.71 2.38 2.35
C ARG A 39 -7.08 1.56 3.47
N PHE A 40 -5.77 1.41 3.46
CA PHE A 40 -5.03 0.74 4.54
C PHE A 40 -5.21 1.49 5.87
N ASN A 41 -4.95 2.80 5.89
CA ASN A 41 -5.05 3.64 7.08
C ASN A 41 -6.47 3.65 7.66
N ARG A 42 -7.51 3.62 6.81
CA ARG A 42 -8.89 3.45 7.26
C ARG A 42 -9.09 2.11 7.94
N SER A 43 -8.70 1.01 7.29
CA SER A 43 -8.83 -0.35 7.88
C SER A 43 -8.08 -0.46 9.21
N TYR A 44 -6.90 0.15 9.31
CA TYR A 44 -6.09 0.15 10.52
C TYR A 44 -6.73 0.97 11.65
N ARG A 45 -7.30 2.13 11.33
CA ARG A 45 -8.06 2.93 12.31
C ARG A 45 -9.22 2.12 12.87
N ASP A 46 -10.06 1.58 11.99
CA ASP A 46 -11.25 0.83 12.39
C ASP A 46 -10.89 -0.45 13.16
N GLY A 47 -9.83 -1.15 12.74
CA GLY A 47 -9.43 -2.44 13.29
C GLY A 47 -8.52 -2.39 14.53
N VAL A 48 -7.89 -1.24 14.81
CA VAL A 48 -6.91 -1.10 15.89
C VAL A 48 -7.18 0.14 16.74
N LEU A 49 -7.21 1.32 16.14
CA LEU A 49 -7.24 2.56 16.94
C LEU A 49 -8.61 2.82 17.57
N ASP A 50 -9.69 2.47 16.87
CA ASP A 50 -11.06 2.67 17.34
C ASP A 50 -11.58 1.45 18.13
N ALA A 51 -10.97 0.28 17.93
CA ALA A 51 -11.39 -0.98 18.55
C ALA A 51 -10.81 -1.21 19.96
N TYR A 52 -9.72 -0.53 20.32
CA TYR A 52 -9.00 -0.79 21.58
C TYR A 52 -8.72 0.50 22.35
N LEU A 53 -8.77 0.42 23.68
CA LEU A 53 -8.28 1.47 24.57
C LEU A 53 -6.90 1.09 25.11
N PHE A 54 -5.88 1.85 24.70
CA PHE A 54 -4.49 1.56 25.06
C PHE A 54 -4.06 2.31 26.32
N LYS A 55 -3.25 1.65 27.16
CA LYS A 55 -2.66 2.26 28.36
C LYS A 55 -1.26 2.83 28.11
N ASN A 56 -0.55 2.30 27.13
CA ASN A 56 0.81 2.72 26.76
C ASN A 56 1.13 2.34 25.30
N LEU A 57 2.27 2.83 24.81
CA LEU A 57 2.71 2.59 23.43
C LEU A 57 3.10 1.15 23.14
N ASP A 58 3.52 0.38 24.14
CA ASP A 58 3.92 -1.01 23.93
C ASP A 58 2.71 -1.88 23.59
N GLN A 59 1.57 -1.63 24.24
CA GLN A 59 0.30 -2.26 23.86
C GLN A 59 -0.12 -1.91 22.43
N VAL A 60 0.04 -0.64 22.03
CA VAL A 60 -0.24 -0.24 20.64
C VAL A 60 0.64 -1.06 19.69
N ARG A 61 1.96 -1.11 19.94
CA ARG A 61 2.91 -1.84 19.08
C ARG A 61 2.57 -3.32 18.96
N GLU A 62 2.22 -3.98 20.06
CA GLU A 62 1.88 -5.40 20.07
C GLU A 62 0.60 -5.68 19.24
N VAL A 63 -0.47 -4.92 19.48
CA VAL A 63 -1.72 -5.08 18.74
C VAL A 63 -1.53 -4.72 17.26
N THR A 64 -0.80 -3.64 16.96
CA THR A 64 -0.44 -3.27 15.58
C THR A 64 0.32 -4.38 14.88
N ALA A 65 1.32 -4.98 15.52
CA ALA A 65 2.12 -6.04 14.92
C ALA A 65 1.27 -7.27 14.57
N SER A 66 0.41 -7.72 15.49
CA SER A 66 -0.53 -8.81 15.25
C SER A 66 -1.49 -8.47 14.12
N TRP A 67 -2.08 -7.27 14.14
CA TRP A 67 -3.06 -6.86 13.14
C TRP A 67 -2.45 -6.73 11.74
N VAL A 68 -1.24 -6.18 11.63
CA VAL A 68 -0.52 -6.07 10.35
C VAL A 68 -0.14 -7.44 9.80
N HIS A 69 0.26 -8.37 10.68
CA HIS A 69 0.50 -9.75 10.29
C HIS A 69 -0.76 -10.37 9.69
N ASP A 70 -1.90 -10.24 10.37
CA ASP A 70 -3.17 -10.82 9.91
C ASP A 70 -3.68 -10.17 8.62
N TYR A 71 -3.55 -8.84 8.52
CA TYR A 71 -3.90 -8.10 7.30
C TYR A 71 -3.11 -8.60 6.09
N ASN A 72 -1.81 -8.86 6.24
CA ASN A 72 -0.94 -9.23 5.13
C ASN A 72 -0.99 -10.73 4.78
N HIS A 73 -1.21 -11.61 5.77
CA HIS A 73 -1.15 -13.06 5.57
C HIS A 73 -2.52 -13.69 5.36
N PHE A 74 -3.57 -13.18 6.00
CA PHE A 74 -4.86 -13.89 6.08
C PHE A 74 -6.06 -13.10 5.56
N ARG A 75 -6.04 -11.76 5.63
CA ARG A 75 -7.20 -10.96 5.24
C ARG A 75 -7.43 -11.01 3.71
N PRO A 76 -8.59 -11.46 3.22
CA PRO A 76 -8.89 -11.46 1.80
C PRO A 76 -9.22 -10.04 1.30
N HIS A 77 -8.77 -9.71 0.09
CA HIS A 77 -9.10 -8.45 -0.58
C HIS A 77 -9.73 -8.70 -1.94
N GLU A 78 -10.93 -8.15 -2.19
CA GLU A 78 -11.63 -8.29 -3.48
C GLU A 78 -10.80 -7.83 -4.67
N SER A 79 -10.05 -6.73 -4.52
CA SER A 79 -9.13 -6.21 -5.53
C SER A 79 -7.94 -7.14 -5.83
N LEU A 80 -7.70 -8.14 -4.98
CA LEU A 80 -6.61 -9.12 -5.07
C LEU A 80 -7.17 -10.54 -5.29
N LEU A 81 -8.28 -10.68 -6.02
CA LEU A 81 -8.94 -11.97 -6.27
C LEU A 81 -9.37 -12.71 -4.99
N ASN A 82 -9.72 -11.95 -3.94
CA ASN A 82 -10.00 -12.45 -2.59
C ASN A 82 -8.82 -13.18 -1.92
N LEU A 83 -7.59 -12.90 -2.36
CA LEU A 83 -6.37 -13.35 -1.68
C LEU A 83 -5.89 -12.31 -0.66
N SER A 84 -5.05 -12.77 0.27
CA SER A 84 -4.25 -11.89 1.12
C SER A 84 -3.14 -11.23 0.30
N PRO A 85 -2.59 -10.09 0.75
CA PRO A 85 -1.50 -9.41 0.06
C PRO A 85 -0.30 -10.32 -0.23
N ILE A 86 0.09 -11.16 0.73
CA ILE A 86 1.22 -12.09 0.56
C ILE A 86 0.87 -13.20 -0.42
N ALA A 87 -0.29 -13.84 -0.29
CA ALA A 87 -0.71 -14.90 -1.22
C ALA A 87 -0.84 -14.37 -2.66
N TYR A 88 -1.34 -13.14 -2.82
CA TYR A 88 -1.39 -12.49 -4.13
C TYR A 88 0.00 -12.20 -4.67
N ASN A 89 0.93 -11.71 -3.85
CA ASN A 89 2.31 -11.47 -4.25
C ASN A 89 3.02 -12.76 -4.69
N GLU A 90 2.87 -13.85 -3.92
CA GLU A 90 3.40 -15.17 -4.27
C GLU A 90 2.81 -15.69 -5.59
N MET A 91 1.50 -15.52 -5.80
CA MET A 91 0.85 -15.89 -7.05
C MET A 91 1.45 -15.12 -8.24
N ILE A 92 1.65 -13.81 -8.12
CA ILE A 92 2.23 -12.99 -9.19
C ILE A 92 3.65 -13.43 -9.52
N HIS A 93 4.48 -13.69 -8.49
CA HIS A 93 5.86 -14.10 -8.70
C HIS A 93 5.97 -15.48 -9.37
N ASN A 94 5.05 -16.39 -9.05
CA ASN A 94 5.09 -17.76 -9.55
C ASN A 94 4.37 -17.95 -10.90
N LYS A 95 3.36 -17.14 -11.23
CA LYS A 95 2.52 -17.26 -12.44
C LYS A 95 2.04 -15.89 -12.96
N PRO A 96 2.93 -15.07 -13.51
CA PRO A 96 2.59 -13.72 -13.95
C PRO A 96 1.52 -13.67 -15.06
N GLU A 97 1.40 -14.72 -15.87
CA GLU A 97 0.43 -14.83 -16.98
C GLU A 97 -1.04 -14.84 -16.54
N LEU A 98 -1.35 -15.24 -15.30
CA LEU A 98 -2.71 -15.29 -14.78
C LEU A 98 -3.33 -13.90 -14.53
N ILE A 99 -2.50 -12.86 -14.48
CA ILE A 99 -2.94 -11.47 -14.25
C ILE A 99 -3.62 -10.91 -15.51
N MET A 100 -3.13 -11.28 -16.70
CA MET A 100 -3.55 -10.68 -17.99
C MET A 100 -5.02 -10.98 -18.34
N CYS A 101 -5.65 -11.97 -17.71
CA CYS A 101 -7.04 -12.34 -18.00
C CYS A 101 -8.07 -11.54 -17.16
N ASN A 102 -7.68 -10.97 -16.03
CA ASN A 102 -8.59 -10.32 -15.08
C ASN A 102 -8.44 -8.79 -15.00
N VAL A 103 -7.41 -8.21 -15.63
CA VAL A 103 -7.36 -6.77 -15.84
C VAL A 103 -8.29 -6.46 -17.02
N ARG A 104 -9.55 -6.10 -16.75
CA ARG A 104 -10.32 -5.29 -17.72
C ARG A 104 -9.52 -4.00 -17.92
N THR A 105 -8.71 -4.00 -18.96
CA THR A 105 -8.03 -2.81 -19.45
C THR A 105 -9.13 -1.81 -19.82
N GLY A 106 -9.24 -0.75 -19.01
CA GLY A 106 -9.83 0.49 -19.50
C GLY A 106 -9.02 0.89 -20.72
N SER A 107 -9.65 0.84 -21.88
CA SER A 107 -9.07 1.14 -23.18
C SER A 107 -8.41 2.52 -23.20
N ALA A 108 -7.15 2.56 -23.59
CA ALA A 108 -6.60 3.68 -24.35
C ALA A 108 -5.66 3.10 -25.40
N SER A 109 -6.07 3.28 -26.65
CA SER A 109 -5.49 2.72 -27.85
C SER A 109 -4.24 3.48 -28.31
N ALA A 110 -3.42 2.78 -29.11
CA ALA A 110 -2.52 3.27 -30.16
C ALA A 110 -1.04 3.58 -29.79
N PRO A 111 -0.14 3.57 -30.80
CA PRO A 111 0.09 2.51 -31.79
C PRO A 111 1.55 2.01 -31.76
N LEU A 112 1.78 0.82 -32.31
CA LEU A 112 3.12 0.32 -32.63
C LEU A 112 3.69 1.07 -33.84
N ASN A 113 4.91 1.61 -33.72
CA ASN A 113 6.04 1.48 -34.68
C ASN A 113 7.12 2.57 -34.47
N PRO A 114 8.36 2.34 -34.93
CA PRO A 114 8.73 2.42 -36.35
C PRO A 114 8.72 1.07 -37.10
#